data_AF-A0A140K5H9-F1
#
_entry.id   AF-A0A140K5H9-F1
#
_cell.length_a   1.000
_cell.length_b   1.000
_cell.length_c   1.000
_cell.angle_alpha   90.00
_cell.angle_beta   90.00
_cell.angle_gamma   90.00
#
_symmetry.space_group_name_H-M   'P 1'
#
loop_
_entity.id
_entity.type
_entity.pdbx_description
1 polymer ?
#
loop_
_entity_poly.entity_id
_entity_poly.type
_entity_poly.pdbx_seq_one_letter_code
_entity_poly.pdbx_strand_id
1 'polypeptide(L)'
;MNSIFVFRWYSLLLGAALLVMKLTALPVNAQVKLYNPINLASQKEIADTLTEQDIPTGEGGFARDYTVNLKAGDQVAIDLISEDFDTMVMLIASDGSTVAENDDGPDGSTNSLLFSRINEDGQYIVRVRAFGETSGGKFNLKLTRLRAEKTEQAQ
;
A
#
# COMPACT_ATOMS: atom_id res chain seq x y z
N MET A 1 -59.05 15.61 -60.11
CA MET A 1 -58.79 14.58 -61.14
C MET A 1 -57.55 13.82 -60.68
N ASN A 2 -57.52 12.54 -60.35
CA ASN A 2 -58.47 11.44 -60.38
C ASN A 2 -58.20 10.50 -59.20
N SER A 3 -59.29 9.89 -58.75
CA SER A 3 -59.46 8.85 -57.75
C SER A 3 -58.71 7.54 -58.03
N ILE A 4 -58.43 6.74 -56.99
CA ILE A 4 -59.04 5.41 -56.70
C ILE A 4 -58.20 4.67 -55.65
N PHE A 5 -58.87 4.31 -54.54
CA PHE A 5 -58.43 3.34 -53.55
C PHE A 5 -58.38 1.92 -54.14
N VAL A 6 -57.33 1.15 -53.85
CA VAL A 6 -57.39 -0.32 -53.97
C VAL A 6 -56.84 -0.94 -52.68
N PHE A 7 -57.77 -1.48 -51.90
CA PHE A 7 -57.52 -2.29 -50.72
C PHE A 7 -57.12 -3.70 -51.17
N ARG A 8 -55.99 -4.24 -50.69
CA ARG A 8 -55.63 -5.65 -50.92
C ARG A 8 -55.28 -6.31 -49.58
N TRP A 9 -56.20 -7.14 -49.12
CA TRP A 9 -56.09 -8.02 -47.97
C TRP A 9 -55.19 -9.20 -48.33
N TYR A 10 -54.16 -9.48 -47.54
CA TYR A 10 -53.55 -10.81 -47.47
C TYR A 10 -53.31 -11.16 -46.01
N SER A 11 -54.08 -12.13 -45.53
CA SER A 11 -53.84 -12.86 -44.29
C SER A 11 -52.84 -13.99 -44.57
N LEU A 12 -51.80 -14.15 -43.75
CA LEU A 12 -51.47 -15.38 -43.00
C LEU A 12 -50.02 -15.41 -42.47
N LEU A 13 -49.93 -15.54 -41.14
CA LEU A 13 -49.02 -16.34 -40.30
C LEU A 13 -47.57 -16.58 -40.76
N LEU A 14 -46.60 -16.12 -39.94
CA LEU A 14 -45.33 -16.84 -39.75
C LEU A 14 -44.71 -16.58 -38.36
N GLY A 15 -44.74 -17.63 -37.52
CA GLY A 15 -43.74 -17.98 -36.51
C GLY A 15 -43.39 -16.99 -35.39
N ALA A 16 -43.99 -17.15 -34.21
CA ALA A 16 -43.40 -16.66 -32.97
C ALA A 16 -42.25 -17.60 -32.55
N ALA A 17 -41.00 -17.18 -32.74
CA ALA A 17 -39.84 -17.86 -32.15
C ALA A 17 -39.41 -17.09 -30.89
N LEU A 18 -39.83 -17.56 -29.71
CA LEU A 18 -39.34 -17.04 -28.42
C LEU A 18 -37.99 -17.68 -28.10
N LEU A 19 -36.90 -16.99 -28.42
CA LEU A 19 -35.56 -17.35 -27.96
C LEU A 19 -35.36 -16.80 -26.54
N VAL A 20 -35.49 -17.63 -25.51
CA VAL A 20 -35.15 -17.24 -24.14
C VAL A 20 -33.64 -17.38 -23.96
N MET A 21 -32.90 -16.29 -24.16
CA MET A 21 -31.50 -16.20 -23.75
C MET A 21 -31.46 -16.12 -22.22
N LYS A 22 -31.09 -17.22 -21.55
CA LYS A 22 -30.77 -17.17 -20.12
C LYS A 22 -29.38 -16.56 -19.96
N LEU A 23 -29.34 -15.30 -19.54
CA LEU A 23 -28.11 -14.61 -19.16
C LEU A 23 -27.70 -15.11 -17.77
N THR A 24 -26.92 -16.18 -17.70
CA THR A 24 -26.23 -16.52 -16.45
C THR A 24 -25.05 -15.59 -16.31
N ALA A 25 -25.18 -14.55 -15.50
CA ALA A 25 -24.03 -13.76 -15.09
C ALA A 25 -23.08 -14.68 -14.29
N LEU A 26 -21.85 -14.85 -14.78
CA LEU A 26 -20.80 -15.45 -13.98
C LEU A 26 -20.40 -14.44 -12.89
N PRO A 27 -20.17 -14.87 -11.64
CA PRO A 27 -19.66 -13.96 -10.62
C PRO A 27 -18.25 -13.52 -11.02
N VAL A 28 -18.08 -12.22 -11.32
CA VAL A 28 -16.75 -11.60 -11.43
C VAL A 28 -16.21 -11.44 -10.01
N ASN A 29 -15.45 -12.43 -9.54
CA ASN A 29 -14.64 -12.29 -8.33
C ASN A 29 -13.24 -11.86 -8.74
N ALA A 30 -13.05 -10.56 -8.92
CA ALA A 30 -11.74 -9.96 -9.10
C ALA A 30 -11.58 -8.78 -8.14
N GLN A 31 -11.53 -9.04 -6.83
CA GLN A 31 -10.92 -8.10 -5.90
C GLN A 31 -9.41 -8.26 -6.00
N VAL A 32 -8.78 -7.50 -6.90
CA VAL A 32 -7.33 -7.33 -6.86
C VAL A 32 -7.05 -6.52 -5.59
N LYS A 33 -6.43 -7.14 -4.59
CA LYS A 33 -5.98 -6.45 -3.39
C LYS A 33 -4.73 -5.63 -3.75
N LEU A 34 -4.95 -4.47 -4.39
CA LEU A 34 -3.88 -3.59 -4.90
C LEU A 34 -2.97 -3.07 -3.79
N TYR A 35 -3.48 -2.98 -2.56
CA TYR A 35 -2.74 -2.55 -1.38
C TYR A 35 -2.74 -3.63 -0.31
N ASN A 36 -1.58 -4.25 -0.10
CA ASN A 36 -1.37 -5.30 0.89
C ASN A 36 0.05 -5.21 1.48
N PRO A 37 0.31 -4.22 2.34
CA PRO A 37 1.64 -3.98 2.90
C PRO A 37 2.13 -5.18 3.72
N ILE A 38 3.43 -5.45 3.65
CA ILE A 38 4.07 -6.55 4.39
C ILE A 38 4.07 -6.21 5.90
N ASN A 39 3.83 -7.20 6.76
CA ASN A 39 3.84 -7.01 8.20
C ASN A 39 5.25 -7.23 8.79
N LEU A 40 5.86 -6.16 9.32
CA LEU A 40 7.21 -6.19 9.91
C LEU A 40 7.31 -7.08 11.14
N ALA A 41 6.23 -7.34 11.87
CA ALA A 41 6.29 -8.14 13.10
C ALA A 41 6.72 -9.60 12.88
N SER A 42 6.58 -10.10 11.65
CA SER A 42 6.98 -11.47 11.29
C SER A 42 8.46 -11.61 10.94
N GLN A 43 9.20 -10.52 10.77
CA GLN A 43 10.56 -10.52 10.24
C GLN A 43 11.48 -9.63 11.08
N LYS A 44 12.71 -10.10 11.32
CA LYS A 44 13.72 -9.27 12.01
C LYS A 44 14.25 -8.14 11.12
N GLU A 45 14.24 -8.36 9.82
CA GLU A 45 14.76 -7.49 8.78
C GLU A 45 14.11 -7.91 7.45
N ILE A 46 13.90 -6.96 6.56
CA ILE A 46 13.31 -7.15 5.24
C ILE A 46 14.29 -6.65 4.20
N ALA A 47 14.76 -7.55 3.34
CA ALA A 47 15.43 -7.18 2.09
C ALA A 47 14.38 -7.05 0.99
N ASP A 48 14.27 -5.88 0.37
CA ASP A 48 13.26 -5.61 -0.65
C ASP A 48 13.78 -4.66 -1.74
N THR A 49 12.93 -4.27 -2.69
CA THR A 49 13.26 -3.34 -3.78
C THR A 49 12.17 -2.28 -3.96
N LEU A 50 12.55 -1.01 -3.99
CA LEU A 50 11.68 0.11 -4.26
C LEU A 50 11.65 0.37 -5.78
N THR A 51 10.47 0.37 -6.40
CA THR A 51 10.31 0.42 -7.86
C THR A 51 9.20 1.39 -8.29
N GLU A 52 9.23 1.84 -9.53
CA GLU A 52 8.20 2.72 -10.12
C GLU A 52 6.79 2.13 -10.11
N GLN A 53 6.64 0.82 -9.87
CA GLN A 53 5.35 0.15 -9.74
C GLN A 53 4.77 0.24 -8.33
N ASP A 54 5.54 0.75 -7.36
CA ASP A 54 5.07 1.02 -6.01
C ASP A 54 4.17 2.27 -5.94
N ILE A 55 3.80 2.70 -4.73
CA ILE A 55 2.77 3.71 -4.50
C ILE A 55 3.27 5.06 -5.02
N PRO A 56 2.64 5.68 -6.03
CA PRO A 56 3.06 6.99 -6.50
C PRO A 56 2.83 8.04 -5.40
N THR A 57 3.83 8.87 -5.12
CA THR A 57 3.74 9.89 -4.05
C THR A 57 2.99 11.15 -4.49
N GLY A 58 2.82 11.36 -5.80
CA GLY A 58 2.31 12.61 -6.37
C GLY A 58 3.37 13.72 -6.49
N GLU A 59 4.59 13.46 -6.01
CA GLU A 59 5.74 14.39 -6.00
C GLU A 59 6.90 13.87 -6.87
N GLY A 60 6.58 13.14 -7.94
CA GLY A 60 7.58 12.58 -8.87
C GLY A 60 8.25 11.26 -8.41
N GLY A 61 7.97 10.79 -7.19
CA GLY A 61 8.54 9.55 -6.65
C GLY A 61 7.50 8.46 -6.38
N PHE A 62 7.99 7.37 -5.79
CA PHE A 62 7.20 6.22 -5.36
C PHE A 62 7.60 5.78 -3.96
N ALA A 63 6.69 5.08 -3.28
CA ALA A 63 6.83 4.69 -1.90
C ALA A 63 6.31 3.28 -1.67
N ARG A 64 6.89 2.58 -0.70
CA ARG A 64 6.48 1.24 -0.30
C ARG A 64 6.14 1.20 1.17
N ASP A 65 4.96 0.67 1.47
CA ASP A 65 4.41 0.63 2.82
C ASP A 65 4.56 -0.75 3.45
N TYR A 66 4.89 -0.71 4.73
CA TYR A 66 4.96 -1.85 5.63
C TYR A 66 4.08 -1.57 6.84
N THR A 67 3.56 -2.60 7.49
CA THR A 67 2.70 -2.46 8.67
C THR A 67 3.31 -3.06 9.90
N VAL A 68 3.03 -2.46 11.05
CA VAL A 68 3.43 -2.96 12.36
C VAL A 68 2.41 -2.56 13.42
N ASN A 69 2.09 -3.48 14.33
CA ASN A 69 1.30 -3.13 15.52
C ASN A 69 2.24 -2.68 16.64
N LEU A 70 2.03 -1.47 17.14
CA LEU A 70 2.80 -0.88 18.24
C LEU A 70 1.85 -0.51 19.38
N LYS A 71 2.40 -0.42 20.59
CA LYS A 71 1.67 -0.05 21.80
C LYS A 71 2.17 1.27 22.36
N ALA A 72 1.30 2.01 23.03
CA ALA A 72 1.67 3.15 23.83
C ALA A 72 2.80 2.77 24.81
N GLY A 73 3.84 3.61 24.82
CA GLY A 73 5.06 3.38 25.59
C GLY A 73 6.16 2.60 24.85
N ASP A 74 5.87 1.97 23.71
CA ASP A 74 6.91 1.39 22.86
C ASP A 74 7.90 2.48 22.45
N GLN A 75 9.19 2.14 22.47
CA GLN A 75 10.24 2.92 21.84
C GLN A 75 10.77 2.10 20.67
N VAL A 76 10.83 2.68 19.48
CA VAL A 76 11.25 1.99 18.27
C VAL A 76 12.41 2.71 17.61
N ALA A 77 13.31 1.91 17.03
CA ALA A 77 14.30 2.33 16.06
C ALA A 77 13.96 1.68 14.71
N ILE A 78 14.01 2.45 13.64
CA ILE A 78 13.79 1.99 12.28
C ILE A 78 15.03 2.30 11.46
N ASP A 79 15.74 1.26 11.05
CA ASP A 79 16.92 1.33 10.21
C ASP A 79 16.49 1.09 8.76
N LEU A 80 16.87 1.99 7.85
CA LEU A 80 16.68 1.84 6.41
C LEU A 80 18.01 2.05 5.71
N ILE A 81 18.48 1.02 5.02
CA ILE A 81 19.81 0.99 4.40
C ILE A 81 19.68 0.71 2.90
N SER A 82 20.31 1.53 2.07
CA SER A 82 20.41 1.29 0.62
C SER A 82 21.73 1.82 0.06
N GLU A 83 22.29 1.06 -0.88
CA GLU A 83 23.41 1.50 -1.72
C GLU A 83 22.93 2.10 -3.06
N ASP A 84 21.64 1.94 -3.37
CA ASP A 84 21.07 2.28 -4.68
C ASP A 84 20.40 3.67 -4.68
N PHE A 85 19.96 4.16 -3.52
CA PHE A 85 19.27 5.45 -3.41
C PHE A 85 19.46 6.09 -2.03
N ASP A 86 19.27 7.41 -1.98
CA ASP A 86 19.22 8.19 -0.75
C ASP A 86 17.91 7.91 -0.01
N THR A 87 18.00 7.33 1.18
CA THR A 87 16.84 6.72 1.83
C THR A 87 16.02 7.73 2.61
N MET A 88 14.71 7.51 2.68
CA MET A 88 13.83 8.24 3.59
C MET A 88 12.79 7.30 4.17
N VAL A 89 12.66 7.32 5.50
CA VAL A 89 11.70 6.52 6.24
C VAL A 89 10.70 7.39 6.99
N MET A 90 9.42 7.04 6.92
CA MET A 90 8.35 7.68 7.68
C MET A 90 7.64 6.66 8.56
N LEU A 91 7.30 7.07 9.77
CA LEU A 91 6.37 6.37 10.65
C LEU A 91 5.04 7.13 10.64
N ILE A 92 3.97 6.47 10.21
CA ILE A 92 2.64 7.06 10.01
C ILE A 92 1.65 6.33 10.91
N ALA A 93 0.83 7.08 11.64
CA ALA A 93 -0.22 6.54 12.52
C ALA A 93 -1.44 6.06 11.73
N SER A 94 -2.34 5.36 12.42
CA SER A 94 -3.56 4.78 11.83
C SER A 94 -4.53 5.81 11.25
N ASP A 95 -4.48 7.05 11.75
CA ASP A 95 -5.26 8.19 11.25
C ASP A 95 -4.62 8.88 10.02
N GLY A 96 -3.44 8.41 9.59
CA GLY A 96 -2.68 8.95 8.48
C GLY A 96 -1.73 10.09 8.84
N SER A 97 -1.66 10.50 10.11
CA SER A 97 -0.71 11.52 10.56
C SER A 97 0.73 10.98 10.57
N THR A 98 1.68 11.81 10.13
CA THR A 98 3.11 11.49 10.27
C THR A 98 3.52 11.64 11.73
N VAL A 99 3.98 10.54 12.33
CA VAL A 99 4.54 10.51 13.69
C VAL A 99 5.96 11.06 13.68
N ALA A 100 6.76 10.61 12.71
CA ALA A 100 8.14 11.00 12.51
C ALA A 100 8.57 10.63 11.09
N GLU A 101 9.59 11.31 10.59
CA GLU A 101 10.29 10.99 9.35
C GLU A 101 11.77 11.33 9.49
N ASN A 102 12.62 10.63 8.75
CA ASN A 102 14.05 10.90 8.71
C ASN A 102 14.65 10.35 7.42
N ASP A 103 15.61 11.07 6.85
CA ASP A 103 16.40 10.71 5.67
C ASP A 103 17.86 10.34 6.03
N ASP A 104 18.43 10.96 7.06
CA ASP A 104 19.85 10.79 7.41
C ASP A 104 20.13 9.84 8.59
N GLY A 105 21.38 9.37 8.65
CA GLY A 105 21.94 8.57 9.73
C GLY A 105 23.06 9.34 10.45
N PRO A 106 23.41 8.97 11.70
CA PRO A 106 24.49 9.64 12.44
C PRO A 106 25.89 9.33 11.90
N ASP A 107 26.02 8.39 10.95
CA ASP A 107 27.29 7.95 10.37
C ASP A 107 27.72 8.78 9.14
N GLY A 108 26.90 9.75 8.71
CA GLY A 108 27.16 10.59 7.54
C GLY A 108 26.95 9.89 6.20
N SER A 109 26.30 8.73 6.20
CA SER A 109 25.78 8.08 4.99
C SER A 109 24.38 8.61 4.64
N THR A 110 23.86 8.22 3.48
CA THR A 110 22.48 8.48 3.01
C THR A 110 21.48 7.44 3.54
N ASN A 111 21.84 6.70 4.58
CA ASN A 111 20.98 5.71 5.23
C ASN A 111 20.19 6.36 6.37
N SER A 112 18.90 6.10 6.47
CA SER A 112 18.06 6.70 7.52
C SER A 112 18.04 5.88 8.79
N LEU A 113 18.07 6.57 9.93
CA LEU A 113 17.79 5.98 11.25
C LEU A 113 16.74 6.79 12.00
N LEU A 114 15.54 6.23 12.16
CA LEU A 114 14.43 6.92 12.82
C LEU A 114 14.17 6.34 14.22
N PHE A 115 14.14 7.22 15.23
CA PHE A 115 13.71 6.87 16.59
C PHE A 115 12.36 7.50 16.91
N SER A 116 11.45 6.71 17.50
CA SER A 116 10.16 7.23 17.93
C SER A 116 9.65 6.59 19.21
N ARG A 117 8.94 7.39 20.02
CA ARG A 117 8.15 6.93 21.17
C ARG A 117 6.69 6.88 20.72
N ILE A 118 6.06 5.74 20.93
CA ILE A 118 4.68 5.49 20.57
C ILE A 118 3.77 5.96 21.70
N ASN A 119 2.78 6.79 21.38
CA ASN A 119 1.88 7.37 22.37
C ASN A 119 0.52 6.66 22.42
N GLU A 120 0.15 5.95 21.36
CA GLU A 120 -1.15 5.29 21.22
C GLU A 120 -0.99 3.84 20.75
N ASP A 121 -1.89 2.99 21.19
CA ASP A 121 -1.98 1.62 20.68
C ASP A 121 -2.54 1.66 19.27
N GLY A 122 -1.92 0.94 18.33
CA GLY A 122 -2.46 0.91 16.98
C GLY A 122 -1.60 0.18 15.95
N GLN A 123 -2.16 0.08 14.75
CA GLN A 123 -1.41 -0.25 13.57
C GLN A 123 -0.75 1.02 13.04
N TYR A 124 0.55 0.94 12.79
CA TYR A 124 1.36 1.97 12.18
C TYR A 124 1.83 1.50 10.80
N ILE A 125 2.06 2.47 9.92
CA ILE A 125 2.69 2.29 8.63
C ILE A 125 4.14 2.76 8.73
N VAL A 126 5.06 1.92 8.28
CA VAL A 126 6.43 2.32 7.98
C VAL A 126 6.53 2.48 6.47
N ARG A 127 6.74 3.71 6.01
CA ARG A 127 6.84 4.04 4.60
C ARG A 127 8.30 4.24 4.22
N VAL A 128 8.73 3.52 3.18
CA VAL A 128 10.04 3.67 2.54
C VAL A 128 9.85 4.46 1.25
N ARG A 129 10.63 5.52 1.06
CA ARG A 129 10.78 6.22 -0.21
C ARG A 129 12.24 6.61 -0.43
N ALA A 130 12.56 7.04 -1.64
CA ALA A 130 13.80 7.75 -1.88
C ALA A 130 13.64 9.24 -1.55
N PHE A 131 14.71 9.86 -1.07
CA PHE A 131 14.79 11.30 -0.92
C PHE A 131 14.90 11.97 -2.30
N GLY A 132 14.06 12.99 -2.54
CA GLY A 132 13.92 13.63 -3.84
C GLY A 132 13.29 12.77 -4.95
N GLU A 133 13.48 13.19 -6.20
CA GLU A 133 13.01 12.49 -7.41
C GLU A 133 14.10 11.57 -7.96
N THR A 134 14.43 10.51 -7.21
CA THR A 134 15.48 9.56 -7.59
C THR A 134 14.91 8.18 -7.94
N SER A 135 15.69 7.39 -8.68
CA SER A 135 15.36 5.98 -8.93
C SER A 135 15.45 5.20 -7.63
N GLY A 136 14.44 4.40 -7.31
CA GLY A 136 14.52 3.42 -6.24
C GLY A 136 15.49 2.28 -6.57
N GLY A 137 15.63 1.36 -5.63
CA GLY A 137 16.50 0.20 -5.76
C GLY A 137 16.36 -0.74 -4.58
N LYS A 138 17.35 -1.60 -4.38
CA LYS A 138 17.38 -2.55 -3.27
C LYS A 138 17.59 -1.82 -1.95
N PHE A 139 16.95 -2.32 -0.91
CA PHE A 139 17.16 -1.83 0.44
C PHE A 139 16.97 -2.93 1.48
N ASN A 140 17.48 -2.67 2.69
CA ASN A 140 17.16 -3.42 3.89
C ASN A 140 16.42 -2.52 4.88
N LEU A 141 15.28 -3.01 5.38
CA LEU A 141 14.45 -2.33 6.37
C LEU A 141 14.39 -3.17 7.64
N LYS A 142 14.61 -2.54 8.79
CA LYS A 142 14.54 -3.19 10.09
C LYS A 142 13.84 -2.30 11.11
N LEU A 143 12.94 -2.90 11.89
CA LEU A 143 12.33 -2.26 13.05
C LEU A 143 12.75 -2.97 14.33
N THR A 144 13.33 -2.22 15.25
CA THR A 144 13.76 -2.69 16.56
C THR A 144 12.92 -2.05 17.65
N ARG A 145 12.27 -2.86 18.50
CA ARG A 145 11.66 -2.36 19.74
C ARG A 145 12.75 -2.22 20.81
N LEU A 146 13.04 -1.00 21.21
CA LEU A 146 13.99 -0.65 22.25
C LEU A 146 13.35 -0.93 23.61
N ARG A 147 13.73 -2.04 24.24
CA ARG A 147 13.32 -2.33 25.63
C ARG A 147 14.30 -1.62 26.56
N ALA A 148 13.78 -0.98 27.60
CA ALA A 148 14.61 -0.70 28.76
C ALA A 148 14.98 -2.04 29.41
N GLU A 149 16.26 -2.28 29.67
CA GLU A 149 16.66 -3.39 30.54
C GLU A 149 15.95 -3.19 31.89
N LYS A 150 15.17 -4.19 32.32
CA LYS A 150 14.75 -4.24 33.72
C LYS A 150 16.00 -4.53 34.53
N THR A 151 16.59 -3.51 35.15
CA THR A 151 17.51 -3.75 36.25
C THR A 151 16.69 -4.35 37.38
N GLU A 152 16.71 -5.68 37.48
CA GLU A 152 16.10 -6.41 38.58
C GLU A 152 16.92 -6.09 39.83
N GLN A 153 16.46 -5.08 40.59
CA GLN A 153 17.03 -4.79 41.90
C GLN A 153 16.65 -5.94 42.81
N ALA A 154 17.61 -6.83 43.06
CA ALA A 154 17.54 -7.81 44.13
C ALA A 154 17.29 -7.07 45.46
N GLN A 155 16.15 -7.37 46.09
CA GLN A 155 15.89 -7.10 47.51
C GLN A 155 16.29 -8.32 48.33
#